data_AF-A0A7Y5VCW4-F1
#
_entry.id   AF-A0A7Y5VCW4-F1
#
_cell.length_a   1.000
_cell.length_b   1.000
_cell.length_c   1.000
_cell.angle_alpha   90.00
_cell.angle_beta   90.00
_cell.angle_gamma   90.00
#
_symmetry.space_group_name_H-M   'P 1'
#
loop_
_entity.id
_entity.type
_entity.pdbx_description
1 polymer ?
#
loop_
_entity_poly.entity_id
_entity_poly.type
_entity_poly.pdbx_seq_one_letter_code
_entity_poly.pdbx_strand_id
1 'polypeptide(L)'
;MPRYSLNYLLFWLLLGLASMLILTRIVPQLRFFFPVLLLILIIIWGIWAWREWSKRQAFENSKEGAIHSKINFCREEINRNKKEIADILENIAELTTRLNENIELTAAYRQETTALINDFKKEQQLRTARIDFYETCIRKLEALLHHQQMAQTLARKKEKLKQLKEQNYETLADMEALRSDVEFDAFYLDTIDELSSRMSRSTTVDDAEGLRIELEKMTREMKNL
;
A
#
# COMPACT_ATOMS: atom_id res chain seq x y z
N MET A 1 -12.72 12.65 18.23
CA MET A 1 -12.10 11.77 19.25
C MET A 1 -13.00 11.71 20.48
N PRO A 2 -13.50 10.54 20.89
CA PRO A 2 -14.51 10.44 21.94
C PRO A 2 -13.85 10.48 23.33
N ARG A 3 -14.29 11.41 24.19
CA ARG A 3 -13.86 11.58 25.60
C ARG A 3 -14.09 10.35 26.50
N TYR A 4 -14.78 9.32 26.01
CA TYR A 4 -15.14 8.12 26.78
C TYR A 4 -13.99 7.13 27.02
N SER A 5 -12.90 7.17 26.24
CA SER A 5 -11.77 6.24 26.44
C SER A 5 -10.89 6.60 27.62
N LEU A 6 -10.88 7.87 28.06
CA LEU A 6 -9.99 8.36 29.12
C LEU A 6 -10.43 7.86 30.50
N ASN A 7 -11.73 7.91 30.79
CA ASN A 7 -12.28 7.51 32.09
C ASN A 7 -12.18 6.00 32.32
N TYR A 8 -12.32 5.20 31.26
CA TYR A 8 -12.17 3.75 31.33
C TYR A 8 -10.72 3.34 31.60
N LEU A 9 -9.76 4.02 30.96
CA LEU A 9 -8.32 3.83 31.20
C LEU A 9 -7.94 4.19 32.65
N LEU A 10 -8.45 5.30 33.17
CA LEU A 10 -8.22 5.76 34.54
C LEU A 10 -8.78 4.78 35.58
N PHE A 11 -9.96 4.20 35.32
CA PHE A 11 -10.58 3.20 36.19
C PHE A 11 -9.72 1.92 36.28
N TRP A 12 -9.28 1.37 35.15
CA TRP A 12 -8.42 0.18 35.15
C TRP A 12 -7.05 0.43 35.77
N LEU A 13 -6.50 1.64 35.60
CA LEU A 13 -5.23 2.03 36.21
C LEU A 13 -5.36 2.10 37.73
N LEU A 14 -6.43 2.71 38.25
CA LEU A 14 -6.72 2.76 39.69
C LEU A 14 -7.01 1.37 40.28
N LEU A 15 -7.76 0.52 39.58
CA LEU A 15 -8.05 -0.84 39.99
C LEU A 15 -6.78 -1.70 40.06
N GLY A 16 -5.90 -1.58 39.06
CA GLY A 16 -4.60 -2.27 39.04
C GLY A 16 -3.71 -1.82 40.20
N LEU A 17 -3.68 -0.52 40.50
CA LEU A 17 -2.88 0.06 41.58
C LEU A 17 -3.40 -0.36 42.97
N ALA A 18 -4.73 -0.41 43.15
CA ALA A 18 -5.35 -0.93 44.37
C ALA A 18 -5.10 -2.43 44.57
N SER A 19 -5.25 -3.24 43.52
CA SER A 19 -4.96 -4.68 43.55
C SER A 19 -3.49 -4.93 43.88
N MET A 20 -2.58 -4.12 43.35
CA MET A 20 -1.15 -4.21 43.61
C MET A 20 -0.82 -3.88 45.07
N LEU A 21 -1.44 -2.85 45.65
CA LEU A 21 -1.28 -2.53 47.08
C LEU A 21 -1.75 -3.68 47.99
N ILE A 22 -2.84 -4.37 47.64
CA ILE A 22 -3.34 -5.52 48.40
C ILE A 22 -2.39 -6.72 48.28
N LEU A 23 -1.90 -7.05 47.08
CA LEU A 23 -0.96 -8.18 46.88
C LEU A 23 0.37 -7.97 47.60
N THR A 24 0.89 -6.73 47.65
CA THR A 24 2.16 -6.43 48.34
C THR A 24 2.13 -6.70 49.85
N ARG A 25 0.94 -6.78 50.45
CA ARG A 25 0.76 -7.08 51.88
C ARG A 25 0.84 -8.58 52.19
N ILE A 26 0.56 -9.44 51.22
CA ILE A 26 0.45 -10.90 51.41
C ILE A 26 1.78 -11.61 51.16
N VAL A 27 2.58 -11.14 50.18
CA VAL A 27 3.86 -11.76 49.82
C VAL A 27 4.98 -10.71 49.68
N PRO A 28 5.81 -10.50 50.71
CA PRO A 28 6.83 -9.43 50.70
C PRO A 28 7.92 -9.64 49.64
N GLN A 29 8.20 -10.88 49.21
CA GLN A 29 9.18 -11.19 48.17
C GLN A 29 8.77 -10.70 46.77
N LEU A 30 7.47 -10.56 46.51
CA LEU A 30 6.93 -10.12 45.21
C LEU A 30 6.86 -8.60 45.05
N ARG A 31 7.22 -7.84 46.09
CA ARG A 31 7.13 -6.37 46.12
C ARG A 31 7.96 -5.68 45.03
N PHE A 32 9.06 -6.31 44.60
CA PHE A 32 9.93 -5.78 43.55
C PHE A 32 9.57 -6.25 42.14
N PHE A 33 8.95 -7.43 42.00
CA PHE A 33 8.64 -8.02 40.69
C PHE A 33 7.46 -7.35 39.98
N PHE A 34 6.36 -7.11 40.69
CA PHE A 34 5.16 -6.50 40.10
C PHE A 34 5.36 -5.08 39.54
N PRO A 35 6.03 -4.12 40.23
CA PRO A 35 6.24 -2.79 39.66
C PRO A 35 7.09 -2.84 38.39
N VAL A 36 8.12 -3.70 38.37
CA VAL A 36 8.99 -3.87 37.21
C VAL A 36 8.22 -4.48 36.04
N LEU A 37 7.42 -5.51 36.27
CA LEU A 37 6.55 -6.12 35.26
C LEU A 37 5.55 -5.11 34.68
N LEU A 38 4.91 -4.33 35.55
CA LEU A 38 3.92 -3.31 35.15
C LEU A 38 4.60 -2.21 34.31
N LEU A 39 5.81 -1.80 34.69
CA LEU A 39 6.59 -0.81 33.95
C LEU A 39 6.98 -1.35 32.56
N ILE A 40 7.39 -2.61 32.46
CA ILE A 40 7.67 -3.28 31.18
C ILE A 40 6.41 -3.33 30.30
N LEU A 41 5.25 -3.68 30.87
CA LEU A 41 3.98 -3.71 30.13
C LEU A 41 3.57 -2.32 29.62
N ILE A 42 3.76 -1.27 30.42
CA ILE A 42 3.51 0.12 30.00
C ILE A 42 4.45 0.51 28.84
N ILE A 43 5.73 0.15 28.91
CA ILE A 43 6.70 0.43 27.84
C ILE A 43 6.29 -0.27 26.54
N ILE A 44 5.99 -1.58 26.60
CA ILE A 44 5.57 -2.36 25.43
C ILE A 44 4.29 -1.77 24.82
N TRP A 45 3.30 -1.46 25.65
CA TRP A 45 2.06 -0.83 25.21
C TRP A 45 2.30 0.54 24.59
N GLY A 46 3.16 1.37 25.19
CA GLY A 46 3.54 2.69 24.69
C GLY A 46 4.24 2.62 23.33
N ILE A 47 5.17 1.69 23.14
CA ILE A 47 5.85 1.47 21.85
C ILE A 47 4.85 1.01 20.79
N TRP A 48 3.97 0.08 21.13
CA TRP A 48 2.95 -0.43 20.21
C TRP A 48 1.97 0.67 19.80
N ALA A 49 1.48 1.45 20.78
CA ALA A 49 0.59 2.58 20.56
C ALA A 49 1.25 3.68 19.73
N TRP A 50 2.51 4.01 20.00
CA TRP A 50 3.28 4.97 19.19
C TRP A 50 3.39 4.50 17.74
N ARG A 51 3.80 3.25 17.53
CA ARG A 51 3.97 2.69 16.18
C ARG A 51 2.68 2.72 15.39
N GLU A 52 1.56 2.41 16.03
CA GLU A 52 0.24 2.45 15.42
C GLU A 52 -0.20 3.89 15.11
N TRP A 53 0.09 4.84 16.00
CA TRP A 53 -0.20 6.26 15.78
C TRP A 53 0.63 6.86 14.65
N SER A 54 1.91 6.50 14.55
CA SER A 54 2.81 6.93 13.48
C SER A 54 2.35 6.41 12.11
N LYS A 55 1.90 5.15 12.02
CA LYS A 55 1.31 4.60 10.79
C LYS A 55 0.05 5.35 10.36
N ARG A 56 -0.81 5.71 11.31
CA ARG A 56 -2.04 6.48 11.04
C ARG A 56 -1.72 7.88 10.53
N GLN A 57 -0.79 8.58 11.16
CA GLN A 57 -0.34 9.89 10.66
C GLN A 57 0.31 9.78 9.27
N ALA A 58 1.11 8.75 9.03
CA ALA A 58 1.71 8.53 7.71
C ALA A 58 0.64 8.27 6.64
N PHE A 59 -0.42 7.54 6.97
CA PHE A 59 -1.56 7.33 6.08
C PHE A 59 -2.35 8.62 5.86
N GLU A 60 -2.72 9.34 6.92
CA GLU A 60 -3.46 10.61 6.83
C GLU A 60 -2.71 11.68 6.02
N ASN A 61 -1.38 11.73 6.15
CA ASN A 61 -0.52 12.64 5.39
C ASN A 61 -0.23 12.15 3.96
N SER A 62 -0.58 10.90 3.63
CA SER A 62 -0.44 10.37 2.28
C SER A 62 -1.53 10.91 1.35
N LYS A 63 -1.26 10.90 0.04
CA LYS A 63 -2.27 11.23 -0.98
C LYS A 63 -3.49 10.33 -0.89
N GLU A 64 -3.30 9.07 -0.52
CA GLU A 64 -4.36 8.06 -0.36
C GLU A 64 -5.26 8.40 0.84
N GLY A 65 -4.67 8.70 1.99
CA GLY A 65 -5.42 9.12 3.18
C GLY A 65 -6.18 10.44 2.98
N ALA A 66 -5.60 11.39 2.25
CA ALA A 66 -6.28 12.63 1.88
C ALA A 66 -7.53 12.38 1.01
N ILE A 67 -7.46 11.44 0.06
CA ILE A 67 -8.62 11.03 -0.76
C ILE A 67 -9.68 10.35 0.11
N HIS A 68 -9.28 9.42 0.98
CA HIS A 68 -10.21 8.76 1.91
C HIS A 68 -10.90 9.72 2.86
N SER A 69 -10.17 10.71 3.40
CA SER A 69 -10.74 11.76 4.24
C SER A 69 -11.82 12.55 3.49
N LYS A 70 -11.58 12.91 2.22
CA LYS A 70 -12.58 13.58 1.38
C LYS A 70 -13.80 12.70 1.08
N ILE A 71 -13.61 11.40 0.83
CA ILE A 71 -14.73 10.46 0.65
C ILE A 71 -15.58 10.40 1.92
N ASN A 72 -14.95 10.32 3.09
CA ASN A 72 -15.67 10.30 4.38
C ASN A 72 -16.44 11.60 4.60
N PHE A 73 -15.83 12.75 4.32
CA PHE A 73 -16.53 14.04 4.36
C PHE A 73 -17.77 14.06 3.45
N CYS A 74 -17.64 13.60 2.20
CA CYS A 74 -18.79 13.50 1.29
C CYS A 74 -19.89 12.57 1.84
N ARG A 75 -19.52 11.44 2.45
CA ARG A 75 -20.50 10.50 3.06
C ARG A 75 -21.21 11.11 4.27
N GLU A 76 -20.50 11.86 5.10
CA GLU A 76 -21.08 12.59 6.23
C GLU A 76 -22.09 13.64 5.75
N GLU A 77 -21.74 14.40 4.72
CA GLU A 77 -22.64 15.39 4.13
C GLU A 77 -23.87 14.74 3.47
N ILE A 78 -23.73 13.61 2.79
CA ILE A 78 -24.88 12.84 2.27
C ILE A 78 -25.81 12.44 3.40
N ASN A 79 -25.27 11.89 4.49
CA ASN A 79 -26.08 11.47 5.64
C ASN A 79 -26.79 12.65 6.30
N ARG A 80 -26.14 13.81 6.40
CA ARG A 80 -26.75 15.03 6.90
C ARG A 80 -27.91 15.47 6.02
N ASN A 81 -27.70 15.58 4.70
CA ASN A 81 -28.75 15.97 3.75
C ASN A 81 -29.93 14.97 3.76
N LYS A 82 -29.67 13.65 3.91
CA LYS A 82 -30.74 12.64 4.05
C LYS A 82 -31.60 12.85 5.29
N LYS A 83 -30.99 13.18 6.43
CA LYS A 83 -31.73 13.49 7.66
C LYS A 83 -32.56 14.76 7.52
N GLU A 84 -31.99 15.81 6.93
CA GLU A 84 -32.70 17.06 6.69
C GLU A 84 -33.86 16.88 5.69
N ILE A 85 -33.72 16.03 4.67
CA ILE A 85 -34.82 15.68 3.76
C ILE A 85 -35.95 14.97 4.51
N ALA A 86 -35.63 14.06 5.43
CA ALA A 86 -36.65 13.36 6.22
C ALA A 86 -37.46 14.34 7.09
N ASP A 87 -36.77 15.28 7.75
CA ASP A 87 -37.41 16.36 8.53
C ASP A 87 -38.27 17.27 7.64
N ILE A 88 -37.77 17.68 6.47
CA ILE A 88 -38.56 18.46 5.51
C ILE A 88 -39.84 17.72 5.08
N LEU A 89 -39.74 16.41 4.81
CA LEU A 89 -40.88 15.60 4.42
C LEU A 89 -41.93 15.48 5.54
N GLU A 90 -41.49 15.37 6.79
CA GLU A 90 -42.36 15.38 7.96
C GLU A 90 -43.12 16.71 8.07
N ASN A 91 -42.41 17.84 7.96
CA ASN A 91 -43.02 19.18 7.96
C ASN A 91 -44.03 19.37 6.81
N ILE A 92 -43.71 18.92 5.60
CA ILE A 92 -44.64 18.96 4.46
C ILE A 92 -45.91 18.14 4.77
N ALA A 93 -45.75 16.94 5.33
CA ALA A 93 -46.88 16.07 5.66
C ALA A 93 -47.79 16.67 6.73
N GLU A 94 -47.20 17.28 7.78
CA GLU A 94 -47.95 17.98 8.84
C GLU A 94 -48.75 19.16 8.26
N LEU A 95 -48.09 20.05 7.50
CA LEU A 95 -48.74 21.21 6.90
C LEU A 95 -49.85 20.81 5.91
N THR A 96 -49.62 19.75 5.12
CA THR A 96 -50.62 19.22 4.19
C THR A 96 -51.82 18.64 4.91
N THR A 97 -51.60 17.94 6.03
CA THR A 97 -52.68 17.37 6.85
C THR A 97 -53.54 18.48 7.43
N ARG A 98 -52.92 19.50 8.05
CA ARG A 98 -53.63 20.67 8.60
C ARG A 98 -54.40 21.47 7.56
N LEU A 99 -53.89 21.55 6.33
CA LEU A 99 -54.59 22.20 5.22
C LEU A 99 -55.85 21.44 4.77
N ASN A 100 -55.84 20.11 4.91
CA ASN A 100 -56.90 19.21 4.49
C ASN A 100 -57.93 18.91 5.58
N GLU A 101 -57.60 19.15 6.86
CA GLU A 101 -58.58 19.17 7.93
C GLU A 101 -59.62 20.26 7.62
N ASN A 102 -60.89 19.87 7.51
CA ASN A 102 -62.04 20.69 7.07
C ASN A 102 -62.42 21.80 8.09
N ILE A 103 -61.44 22.55 8.55
CA ILE A 103 -61.59 23.77 9.33
C ILE A 103 -61.84 24.90 8.32
N GLU A 104 -62.73 25.84 8.64
CA GLU A 104 -62.94 27.07 7.85
C GLU A 104 -61.67 27.96 7.89
N LEU A 105 -60.62 27.53 7.20
CA LEU A 105 -59.41 28.32 6.99
C LEU A 105 -59.70 29.40 5.96
N THR A 106 -59.32 30.64 6.28
CA THR A 106 -59.40 31.78 5.36
C THR A 106 -58.56 31.51 4.11
N ALA A 107 -58.97 32.07 2.97
CA ALA A 107 -58.25 31.91 1.71
C ALA A 107 -56.78 32.36 1.81
N ALA A 108 -56.52 33.44 2.57
CA ALA A 108 -55.18 33.94 2.83
C ALA A 108 -54.29 32.91 3.55
N TYR A 109 -54.80 32.26 4.61
CA TYR A 109 -54.04 31.26 5.36
C TYR A 109 -53.74 30.00 4.53
N ARG A 110 -54.69 29.58 3.68
CA ARG A 110 -54.45 28.48 2.73
C ARG A 110 -53.35 28.84 1.72
N GLN A 111 -53.37 30.06 1.19
CA GLN A 111 -52.36 30.53 0.26
C GLN A 111 -50.97 30.58 0.91
N GLU A 112 -50.86 31.11 2.13
CA GLU A 112 -49.61 31.18 2.89
C GLU A 112 -49.05 29.78 3.20
N THR A 113 -49.90 28.86 3.68
CA THR A 113 -49.51 27.47 3.95
C THR A 113 -49.04 26.76 2.68
N THR A 114 -49.73 26.98 1.56
CA THR A 114 -49.35 26.41 0.25
C THR A 114 -48.01 26.97 -0.24
N ALA A 115 -47.76 28.26 -0.04
CA ALA A 115 -46.47 28.88 -0.36
C ALA A 115 -45.34 28.25 0.48
N LEU A 116 -45.55 28.09 1.78
CA LEU A 116 -44.57 27.47 2.68
C LEU A 116 -44.26 26.00 2.29
N ILE A 117 -45.28 25.21 1.96
CA ILE A 117 -45.09 23.84 1.45
C ILE A 117 -44.24 23.84 0.17
N ASN A 118 -44.48 24.79 -0.74
CA ASN A 118 -43.71 24.89 -1.97
C ASN A 118 -42.24 25.26 -1.72
N ASP A 119 -41.96 26.10 -0.72
CA ASP A 119 -40.58 26.42 -0.34
C ASP A 119 -39.87 25.22 0.30
N PHE A 120 -40.55 24.45 1.15
CA PHE A 120 -40.03 23.17 1.63
C PHE A 120 -39.71 22.19 0.49
N LYS A 121 -40.56 22.11 -0.54
CA LYS A 121 -40.29 21.27 -1.73
C LYS A 121 -39.05 21.73 -2.50
N LYS A 122 -38.82 23.05 -2.64
CA LYS A 122 -37.59 23.56 -3.25
C LYS A 122 -36.36 23.17 -2.44
N GLU A 123 -36.43 23.30 -1.11
CA GLU A 123 -35.35 22.90 -0.20
C GLU A 123 -35.07 21.39 -0.23
N GLN A 124 -36.11 20.57 -0.39
CA GLN A 124 -35.98 19.13 -0.62
C GLN A 124 -35.23 18.82 -1.92
N GLN A 125 -35.61 19.48 -3.02
CA GLN A 125 -34.96 19.33 -4.32
C GLN A 125 -33.48 19.75 -4.27
N LEU A 126 -33.18 20.87 -3.62
CA LEU A 126 -31.81 21.35 -3.43
C LEU A 126 -30.95 20.31 -2.70
N ARG A 127 -31.44 19.73 -1.60
CA ARG A 127 -30.70 18.71 -0.84
C ARG A 127 -30.52 17.42 -1.62
N THR A 128 -31.51 17.03 -2.42
CA THR A 128 -31.41 15.87 -3.31
C THR A 128 -30.29 16.09 -4.33
N ALA A 129 -30.24 17.26 -4.96
CA ALA A 129 -29.16 17.62 -5.88
C ALA A 129 -27.78 17.66 -5.20
N ARG A 130 -27.71 18.10 -3.93
CA ARG A 130 -26.46 18.03 -3.14
C ARG A 130 -26.01 16.59 -2.91
N ILE A 131 -26.93 15.67 -2.61
CA ILE A 131 -26.61 14.24 -2.47
C ILE A 131 -26.02 13.70 -3.78
N ASP A 132 -26.68 13.94 -4.92
CA ASP A 132 -26.22 13.48 -6.24
C ASP A 132 -24.82 14.01 -6.59
N PHE A 133 -24.56 15.28 -6.24
CA PHE A 133 -23.24 15.89 -6.38
C PHE A 133 -22.19 15.15 -5.54
N TYR A 134 -22.44 14.93 -4.25
CA TYR A 134 -21.49 14.24 -3.36
C TYR A 134 -21.27 12.79 -3.78
N GLU A 135 -22.30 12.06 -4.23
CA GLU A 135 -22.16 10.71 -4.77
C GLU A 135 -21.27 10.70 -6.02
N THR A 136 -21.43 11.70 -6.90
CA THR A 136 -20.56 11.87 -8.06
C THR A 136 -19.12 12.19 -7.66
N CYS A 137 -18.91 13.02 -6.64
CA CYS A 137 -17.58 13.28 -6.08
C CYS A 137 -16.93 12.00 -5.54
N ILE A 138 -17.67 11.17 -4.80
CA ILE A 138 -17.16 9.89 -4.28
C ILE A 138 -16.71 8.99 -5.43
N ARG A 139 -17.55 8.78 -6.45
CA ARG A 139 -17.18 7.97 -7.62
C ARG A 139 -15.90 8.45 -8.30
N LYS A 140 -15.74 9.76 -8.46
CA LYS A 140 -14.53 10.35 -9.06
C LYS A 140 -13.29 10.18 -8.18
N LEU A 141 -13.44 10.33 -6.86
CA LEU A 141 -12.35 10.13 -5.90
C LEU A 141 -11.89 8.67 -5.84
N GLU A 142 -12.83 7.72 -5.85
CA GLU A 142 -12.55 6.28 -5.90
C GLU A 142 -11.85 5.89 -7.21
N ALA A 143 -12.29 6.44 -8.34
CA ALA A 143 -11.62 6.22 -9.63
C ALA A 143 -10.18 6.77 -9.64
N LEU A 144 -9.96 7.95 -9.04
CA LEU A 144 -8.63 8.55 -8.91
C LEU A 144 -7.71 7.68 -8.04
N LEU A 145 -8.22 7.15 -6.94
CA LEU A 145 -7.51 6.23 -6.05
C LEU A 145 -7.04 4.98 -6.82
N HIS A 146 -7.98 4.35 -7.54
CA HIS A 146 -7.70 3.16 -8.33
C HIS A 146 -6.67 3.44 -9.44
N HIS A 147 -6.78 4.56 -10.14
CA HIS A 147 -5.82 4.96 -11.17
C HIS A 147 -4.42 5.15 -10.58
N GLN A 148 -4.30 5.81 -9.42
CA GLN A 148 -3.00 5.99 -8.77
C GLN A 148 -2.36 4.65 -8.39
N GLN A 149 -3.14 3.72 -7.82
CA GLN A 149 -2.66 2.38 -7.47
C GLN A 149 -2.22 1.57 -8.70
N MET A 150 -2.98 1.66 -9.80
CA MET A 150 -2.60 1.02 -11.07
C MET A 150 -1.33 1.63 -11.66
N ALA A 151 -1.18 2.96 -11.66
CA ALA A 151 -0.01 3.64 -12.18
C ALA A 151 1.27 3.26 -11.41
N GLN A 152 1.20 3.19 -10.07
CA GLN A 152 2.31 2.72 -9.24
C GLN A 152 2.66 1.25 -9.53
N THR A 153 1.64 0.40 -9.69
CA THR A 153 1.84 -1.01 -10.03
C THR A 153 2.52 -1.16 -11.40
N LEU A 154 2.06 -0.40 -12.39
CA LEU A 154 2.63 -0.39 -13.73
C LEU A 154 4.08 0.08 -13.72
N ALA A 155 4.39 1.16 -13.00
CA ALA A 155 5.75 1.67 -12.86
C ALA A 155 6.68 0.60 -12.26
N ARG A 156 6.27 -0.05 -11.16
CA ARG A 156 7.03 -1.15 -10.53
C ARG A 156 7.24 -2.33 -11.47
N LYS A 157 6.23 -2.70 -12.26
CA LYS A 157 6.32 -3.80 -13.23
C LYS A 157 7.24 -3.45 -14.41
N LYS A 158 7.19 -2.21 -14.90
CA LYS A 158 8.10 -1.70 -15.94
C LYS A 158 9.55 -1.72 -15.45
N GLU A 159 9.79 -1.28 -14.22
CA GLU A 159 11.14 -1.31 -13.63
C GLU A 159 11.65 -2.75 -13.51
N LYS A 160 10.82 -3.66 -12.99
CA LYS A 160 11.18 -5.09 -12.93
C LYS A 160 11.47 -5.68 -14.31
N LEU A 161 10.68 -5.30 -15.33
CA LEU A 161 10.92 -5.74 -16.70
C LEU A 161 12.24 -5.20 -17.25
N LYS A 162 12.61 -3.96 -16.92
CA LYS A 162 13.88 -3.36 -17.31
C LYS A 162 15.06 -4.12 -16.70
N GLN A 163 15.00 -4.41 -15.40
CA GLN A 163 16.02 -5.20 -14.69
C GLN A 163 16.21 -6.59 -15.31
N LEU A 164 15.11 -7.29 -15.62
CA LEU A 164 15.18 -8.60 -16.27
C LEU A 164 15.80 -8.52 -17.68
N LYS A 165 15.56 -7.44 -18.42
CA LYS A 165 16.20 -7.24 -19.73
C LYS A 165 17.68 -6.97 -19.61
N GLU A 166 18.10 -6.15 -18.65
CA GLU A 166 19.52 -5.87 -18.37
C GLU A 166 20.27 -7.16 -17.99
N GLN A 167 19.71 -7.96 -17.08
CA GLN A 167 20.26 -9.27 -16.72
C GLN A 167 20.37 -10.22 -17.93
N ASN A 168 19.38 -10.20 -18.83
CA ASN A 168 19.44 -11.00 -20.05
C ASN A 168 20.54 -10.53 -21.02
N TYR A 169 20.85 -9.23 -21.10
CA TYR A 169 21.96 -8.74 -21.92
C TYR A 169 23.33 -9.14 -21.34
N GLU A 170 23.47 -9.11 -20.01
CA GLU A 170 24.68 -9.64 -19.34
C GLU A 170 24.83 -11.13 -19.62
N THR A 171 23.75 -11.90 -19.45
CA THR A 171 23.77 -13.36 -19.72
C THR A 171 24.09 -13.65 -21.19
N LEU A 172 23.59 -12.86 -22.13
CA LEU A 172 23.90 -13.01 -23.56
C LEU A 172 25.37 -12.70 -23.85
N ALA A 173 25.95 -11.70 -23.18
CA ALA A 173 27.38 -11.39 -23.30
C ALA A 173 28.24 -12.54 -22.72
N ASP A 174 27.85 -13.10 -21.58
CA ASP A 174 28.52 -14.26 -20.99
C ASP A 174 28.42 -15.49 -21.89
N MET A 175 27.26 -15.71 -22.53
CA MET A 175 27.07 -16.78 -23.51
C MET A 175 27.90 -16.58 -24.77
N GLU A 176 28.06 -15.35 -25.25
CA GLU A 176 28.88 -15.06 -26.44
C GLU A 176 30.38 -15.15 -26.12
N ALA A 177 30.81 -14.73 -24.93
CA ALA A 177 32.17 -14.95 -24.44
C ALA A 177 32.47 -16.46 -24.34
N LEU A 178 31.58 -17.22 -23.71
CA LEU A 178 31.71 -18.68 -23.62
C LEU A 178 31.73 -19.33 -25.01
N ARG A 179 30.90 -18.85 -25.96
CA ARG A 179 30.92 -19.33 -27.33
C ARG A 179 32.27 -19.06 -28.01
N SER A 180 32.80 -17.85 -27.86
CA SER A 180 34.11 -17.48 -28.41
C SER A 180 35.23 -18.33 -27.81
N ASP A 181 35.19 -18.61 -26.51
CA ASP A 181 36.17 -19.46 -25.83
C ASP A 181 36.11 -20.90 -26.35
N VAL A 182 34.89 -21.43 -26.57
CA VAL A 182 34.70 -22.78 -27.14
C VAL A 182 35.14 -22.85 -28.61
N GLU A 183 34.86 -21.82 -29.41
CA GLU A 183 35.31 -21.75 -30.81
C GLU A 183 36.84 -21.67 -30.89
N PHE A 184 37.47 -20.92 -29.98
CA PHE A 184 38.93 -20.87 -29.84
C PHE A 184 39.48 -22.25 -29.47
N ASP A 185 39.00 -22.88 -28.40
CA ASP A 185 39.46 -24.21 -27.96
C ASP A 185 39.29 -25.28 -29.06
N ALA A 186 38.18 -25.25 -29.79
CA ALA A 186 37.95 -26.15 -30.93
C ALA A 186 38.99 -25.97 -32.04
N PHE A 187 39.35 -24.72 -32.36
CA PHE A 187 40.41 -24.43 -33.33
C PHE A 187 41.79 -24.97 -32.89
N TYR A 188 42.11 -24.90 -31.60
CA TYR A 188 43.35 -25.50 -31.07
C TYR A 188 43.33 -27.03 -31.13
N LEU A 189 42.19 -27.65 -30.82
CA LEU A 189 42.06 -29.11 -30.92
C LEU A 189 42.21 -29.58 -32.37
N ASP A 190 41.61 -28.89 -33.34
CA ASP A 190 41.79 -29.18 -34.76
C ASP A 190 43.25 -29.01 -35.20
N THR A 191 43.94 -27.98 -34.70
CA THR A 191 45.37 -27.74 -34.98
C THR A 191 46.27 -28.81 -34.36
N ILE A 192 45.94 -29.28 -33.15
CA ILE A 192 46.64 -30.38 -32.48
C ILE A 192 46.41 -31.69 -33.24
N ASP A 193 45.21 -31.95 -33.74
CA ASP A 193 44.91 -33.12 -34.57
C ASP A 193 45.64 -33.06 -35.92
N GLU A 194 45.76 -31.89 -36.54
CA GLU A 194 46.55 -31.70 -37.76
C GLU A 194 48.05 -31.94 -37.51
N LEU A 195 48.58 -31.41 -36.40
CA LEU A 195 49.97 -31.62 -35.99
C LEU A 195 50.24 -33.08 -35.60
N SER A 196 49.30 -33.73 -34.91
CA SER A 196 49.35 -35.14 -34.53
C SER A 196 49.29 -36.06 -35.77
N SER A 197 48.44 -35.73 -36.74
CA SER A 197 48.37 -36.40 -38.04
C SER A 197 49.65 -36.23 -38.86
N ARG A 198 50.27 -35.03 -38.82
CA ARG A 198 51.59 -34.77 -39.44
C ARG A 198 52.71 -35.53 -38.73
N MET A 199 52.67 -35.65 -37.40
CA MET A 199 53.62 -36.42 -36.59
C MET A 199 53.52 -37.92 -36.83
N SER A 200 52.32 -38.45 -37.07
CA SER A 200 52.14 -39.86 -37.46
C SER A 200 52.69 -40.19 -38.86
N ARG A 201 52.98 -39.16 -39.69
CA ARG A 201 53.46 -39.32 -41.08
C ARG A 201 54.95 -38.98 -41.26
N SER A 202 55.62 -38.37 -40.28
CA SER A 202 57.04 -38.03 -40.38
C SER A 202 57.93 -39.24 -40.04
N THR A 203 58.90 -39.56 -40.91
CA THR A 203 59.73 -40.77 -40.84
C THR A 203 61.22 -40.49 -40.56
N THR A 204 61.56 -39.27 -40.14
CA THR A 204 62.94 -38.82 -39.87
C THR A 204 63.06 -38.02 -38.57
N VAL A 205 64.11 -38.26 -37.80
CA VAL A 205 64.35 -37.75 -36.43
C VAL A 205 64.47 -36.21 -36.37
N ASP A 206 64.92 -35.56 -37.45
CA ASP A 206 65.10 -34.10 -37.52
C ASP A 206 63.77 -33.31 -37.61
N ASP A 207 62.72 -33.88 -38.21
CA ASP A 207 61.40 -33.23 -38.32
C ASP A 207 60.61 -33.26 -37.00
N ALA A 208 60.87 -34.27 -36.16
CA ALA A 208 60.25 -34.38 -34.84
C ALA A 208 60.73 -33.30 -33.86
N GLU A 209 61.99 -32.85 -34.01
CA GLU A 209 62.62 -31.83 -33.15
C GLU A 209 62.05 -30.43 -33.43
N GLY A 210 61.82 -30.08 -34.71
CA GLY A 210 61.23 -28.80 -35.11
C GLY A 210 59.77 -28.63 -34.67
N LEU A 211 58.98 -29.70 -34.77
CA LEU A 211 57.59 -29.72 -34.31
C LEU A 211 57.48 -29.67 -32.78
N ARG A 212 58.44 -30.27 -32.05
CA ARG A 212 58.54 -30.16 -30.59
C ARG A 212 58.78 -28.71 -30.14
N ILE A 213 59.64 -27.97 -30.84
CA ILE A 213 59.91 -26.56 -30.56
C ILE A 213 58.68 -25.69 -30.83
N GLU A 214 57.91 -25.99 -31.88
CA GLU A 214 56.68 -25.27 -32.21
C GLU A 214 55.57 -25.52 -31.16
N LEU A 215 55.41 -26.77 -30.72
CA LEU A 215 54.56 -27.12 -29.57
C LEU A 215 55.01 -26.43 -28.28
N GLU A 216 56.30 -26.40 -27.99
CA GLU A 216 56.84 -25.76 -26.78
C GLU A 216 56.68 -24.24 -26.81
N LYS A 217 56.75 -23.62 -28.00
CA LYS A 217 56.51 -22.20 -28.21
C LYS A 217 55.04 -21.85 -27.99
N MET A 218 54.12 -22.62 -28.57
CA MET A 218 52.68 -22.46 -28.31
C MET A 218 52.34 -22.69 -26.82
N THR A 219 52.96 -23.69 -26.19
CA THR A 219 52.76 -23.97 -24.75
C THR A 219 53.32 -22.86 -23.84
N ARG A 220 54.39 -22.16 -24.26
CA ARG A 220 54.91 -20.99 -23.52
C ARG A 220 54.03 -19.75 -23.69
N GLU A 221 53.41 -19.57 -24.84
CA GLU A 221 52.42 -18.50 -25.05
C GLU A 221 51.18 -18.70 -24.16
N MET A 222 50.80 -19.95 -23.84
CA MET A 222 49.76 -20.26 -22.84
C MET A 222 50.13 -19.90 -21.39
N LYS A 223 51.42 -19.72 -21.06
CA LYS A 223 51.89 -19.54 -19.67
C LYS A 223 52.18 -18.08 -19.29
N ASN A 224 52.17 -17.18 -20.27
CA ASN A 224 52.46 -15.76 -20.13
C ASN A 224 51.25 -14.84 -20.44
N LEU A 225 50.05 -15.42 -20.51
CA LEU A 225 48.74 -14.75 -20.42
C LEU A 225 48.03 -15.21 -19.15
#